data_AF-A0A498NCJ0-F1
#
_entry.id   AF-A0A498NCJ0-F1
#
_cell.length_a   1.000
_cell.length_b   1.000
_cell.length_c   1.000
_cell.angle_alpha   90.00
_cell.angle_beta   90.00
_cell.angle_gamma   90.00
#
_symmetry.space_group_name_H-M   'P 1'
#
loop_
_entity.id
_entity.type
_entity.pdbx_description
1 polymer ?
#
loop_
_entity_poly.entity_id
_entity_poly.type
_entity_poly.pdbx_seq_one_letter_code
_entity_poly.pdbx_strand_id
1 'polypeptide(L)'
;MAGGSACAQPERGSEEKQVPEKRLPEAFSRGNRQDFSSTDPSFTMRRKMEHLREEMEQIRLLRQNLESRLKVLLPDDVGAALMDGVVLCHLANHIRPRSVASIHVPSPAVPKLSMAKCRRNVENFLDACKKLGVPQTLIIALQKNMLLLDKVPAWLSAFTLLLLTQEPVSTSEVTACGVAVDPPANIEISDPGFLGYISIHWTRPAGLQNLTDCTVRYQLRYYDTYEERWRSVRTVKLTYAAQFDLEKPVKLRILTLLKCACTNGTEVQGKETEWAYTPEPTGVAGSRIRDFHCVYYGKEYMECTWESGPVQPPNSQHYLYYWHREMDETKECPEYIMSSEGRRGCRFPRESLLEFSKFNLCVNGSSPAGSLRTAYFSIEVQNHVKPAVVSSVHVSETDEGLKLDWSPPSGQVPEHCLEYEVESSTMMENGKEEQERMVLQNLADTSYGVPRQAESQKTCFRIRSKVNTYCADEGFWSNWSQTKCTADTETQDIPTWKYLGLVGLVVIGIAGVIILCLSLWILRKICIKKISKKDVLYTLYKEKVNETMPTILSPIFK
;
A
#
# COMPACT_ATOMS: atom_id res chain seq x y z
N MET A 1 9.38 -32.84 -35.78
CA MET A 1 10.52 -32.04 -35.33
C MET A 1 10.22 -31.62 -33.90
N ALA A 2 10.92 -32.21 -32.93
CA ALA A 2 10.70 -31.95 -31.51
C ALA A 2 11.26 -30.57 -31.18
N GLY A 3 10.39 -29.55 -31.18
CA GLY A 3 10.73 -28.22 -30.69
C GLY A 3 10.72 -28.24 -29.17
N GLY A 4 11.89 -28.09 -28.55
CA GLY A 4 11.98 -27.85 -27.12
C GLY A 4 11.13 -26.64 -26.73
N SER A 5 10.36 -26.78 -25.65
CA SER A 5 9.57 -25.69 -25.07
C SER A 5 10.51 -24.57 -24.62
N ALA A 6 10.32 -23.33 -25.10
CA ALA A 6 11.18 -22.19 -24.74
C ALA A 6 11.23 -21.90 -23.22
N CYS A 7 10.26 -22.40 -22.46
CA CYS A 7 10.21 -22.27 -21.00
C CYS A 7 10.74 -23.52 -20.26
N ALA A 8 10.81 -24.67 -20.91
CA ALA A 8 11.31 -25.90 -20.30
C ALA A 8 12.82 -25.97 -20.46
N GLN A 9 13.53 -26.45 -19.45
CA GLN A 9 14.95 -26.74 -19.62
C GLN A 9 15.15 -27.78 -20.74
N PRO A 10 16.15 -27.61 -21.61
CA PRO A 10 16.49 -28.65 -22.58
C PRO A 10 16.89 -29.92 -21.83
N GLU A 11 16.31 -31.07 -22.23
CA GLU A 11 16.65 -32.37 -21.65
C GLU A 11 18.17 -32.57 -21.72
N ARG A 12 18.81 -32.67 -20.56
CA ARG A 12 20.24 -32.93 -20.47
C ARG A 12 20.45 -34.39 -20.90
N GLY A 13 20.87 -34.59 -22.15
CA GLY A 13 21.21 -35.91 -22.69
C GLY A 13 22.16 -36.65 -21.75
N SER A 14 21.71 -37.81 -21.29
CA SER A 14 22.46 -38.74 -20.46
C SER A 14 23.60 -39.35 -21.27
N GLU A 15 24.78 -38.71 -21.29
CA GLU A 15 26.04 -39.40 -21.52
C GLU A 15 26.77 -39.54 -20.18
N GLU A 16 26.60 -40.71 -19.59
CA GLU A 16 27.29 -41.19 -18.41
C GLU A 16 28.78 -41.38 -18.76
N LYS A 17 29.64 -40.44 -18.33
CA LYS A 17 31.08 -40.69 -18.22
C LYS A 17 31.48 -40.70 -16.75
N GLN A 18 31.57 -41.93 -16.26
CA GLN A 18 32.05 -42.33 -14.95
C GLN A 18 33.48 -41.81 -14.71
N VAL A 19 33.66 -40.98 -13.68
CA VAL A 19 34.97 -40.62 -13.11
C VAL A 19 34.88 -40.92 -11.60
N PRO A 20 35.87 -41.61 -11.00
CA PRO A 20 35.65 -42.30 -9.74
C PRO A 20 35.63 -41.37 -8.53
N GLU A 21 34.67 -41.66 -7.67
CA GLU A 21 34.39 -41.07 -6.36
C GLU A 21 35.54 -41.32 -5.37
N LYS A 22 36.19 -40.26 -4.88
CA LYS A 22 37.03 -40.33 -3.67
C LYS A 22 36.15 -40.10 -2.45
N ARG A 23 35.98 -41.18 -1.70
CA ARG A 23 35.21 -41.34 -0.47
C ARG A 23 35.98 -40.82 0.76
N LEU A 24 35.33 -40.05 1.64
CA LEU A 24 35.52 -39.98 3.11
C LEU A 24 34.71 -38.80 3.71
N PRO A 25 34.21 -38.90 4.97
CA PRO A 25 33.36 -39.93 5.56
C PRO A 25 32.02 -39.37 6.09
N GLU A 26 31.05 -40.28 6.24
CA GLU A 26 29.79 -40.08 6.96
C GLU A 26 30.03 -39.84 8.45
N ALA A 27 29.60 -38.69 8.95
CA ALA A 27 29.21 -38.50 10.34
C ALA A 27 28.31 -37.26 10.45
N PHE A 28 27.00 -37.47 10.53
CA PHE A 28 26.11 -36.96 11.58
C PHE A 28 24.66 -37.30 11.19
N SER A 29 24.19 -38.38 11.78
CA SER A 29 22.83 -38.89 11.70
C SER A 29 21.80 -37.89 12.26
N ARG A 30 20.67 -37.80 11.56
CA ARG A 30 19.30 -37.57 12.06
C ARG A 30 19.17 -36.75 13.36
N GLY A 31 18.92 -35.45 13.18
CA GLY A 31 18.22 -34.61 14.16
C GLY A 31 16.80 -34.31 13.67
N ASN A 32 15.83 -34.49 14.57
CA ASN A 32 14.39 -34.35 14.40
C ASN A 32 13.94 -33.12 13.58
N ARG A 33 12.89 -33.29 12.77
CA ARG A 33 12.03 -32.18 12.31
C ARG A 33 11.55 -31.42 13.56
N GLN A 34 12.09 -30.23 13.79
CA GLN A 34 11.47 -29.27 14.69
C GLN A 34 10.46 -28.47 13.87
N ASP A 35 9.20 -28.62 14.22
CA ASP A 35 8.12 -27.73 13.83
C ASP A 35 8.53 -26.29 14.13
N PHE A 36 8.66 -25.47 13.09
CA PHE A 36 8.97 -24.05 13.23
C PHE A 36 7.70 -23.34 13.69
N SER A 37 7.57 -23.10 15.00
CA SER A 37 6.50 -22.26 15.54
C SER A 37 6.60 -20.86 14.93
N SER A 38 5.49 -20.41 14.34
CA SER A 38 5.37 -19.26 13.44
C SER A 38 5.35 -17.89 14.12
N THR A 39 6.22 -17.64 15.09
CA THR A 39 6.27 -16.36 15.84
C THR A 39 7.58 -15.59 15.74
N ASP A 40 8.62 -16.16 15.12
CA ASP A 40 9.90 -15.46 14.99
C ASP A 40 10.03 -14.81 13.58
N PRO A 41 10.26 -13.49 13.48
CA PRO A 41 10.48 -12.82 12.20
C PRO A 41 11.66 -13.47 11.47
N SER A 42 11.50 -13.76 10.18
CA SER A 42 12.59 -14.33 9.37
C SER A 42 13.84 -13.46 9.46
N PHE A 43 15.02 -14.05 9.31
CA PHE A 43 16.30 -13.32 9.35
C PHE A 43 16.31 -12.09 8.41
N THR A 44 15.64 -12.20 7.26
CA THR A 44 15.44 -11.09 6.31
C THR A 44 14.58 -9.96 6.90
N MET A 45 13.50 -10.29 7.62
CA MET A 45 12.63 -9.31 8.30
C MET A 45 13.36 -8.58 9.41
N ARG A 46 14.12 -9.31 10.24
CA ARG A 46 14.94 -8.72 11.30
C ARG A 46 15.96 -7.72 10.72
N ARG A 47 16.63 -8.10 9.64
CA ARG A 47 17.57 -7.24 8.93
C ARG A 47 16.90 -6.03 8.27
N LYS A 48 15.67 -6.18 7.74
CA LYS A 48 14.89 -5.06 7.18
C LYS A 48 14.43 -4.09 8.27
N MET A 49 14.00 -4.60 9.43
CA MET A 49 13.65 -3.79 10.61
C MET A 49 14.86 -3.02 11.16
N GLU A 50 16.03 -3.67 11.24
CA GLU A 50 17.29 -3.02 11.60
C GLU A 50 17.66 -1.93 10.58
N HIS A 51 17.54 -2.21 9.28
CA HIS A 51 17.80 -1.21 8.22
C HIS A 51 16.86 0.00 8.30
N LEU A 52 15.56 -0.19 8.56
CA LEU A 52 14.61 0.92 8.72
C LEU A 52 14.92 1.75 9.97
N ARG A 53 15.34 1.10 11.06
CA ARG A 53 15.81 1.80 12.27
C ARG A 53 17.08 2.61 12.00
N GLU A 54 17.99 2.08 11.20
CA GLU A 54 19.17 2.81 10.72
C GLU A 54 18.77 3.99 9.83
N GLU A 55 17.86 3.82 8.87
CA GLU A 55 17.35 4.91 8.02
C GLU A 55 16.69 6.03 8.86
N MET A 56 15.89 5.69 9.86
CA MET A 56 15.30 6.67 10.80
C MET A 56 16.37 7.43 11.58
N GLU A 57 17.41 6.74 12.05
CA GLU A 57 18.52 7.38 12.77
C GLU A 57 19.35 8.29 11.84
N GLN A 58 19.51 7.92 10.58
CA GLN A 58 20.14 8.78 9.57
C GLN A 58 19.33 10.05 9.30
N ILE A 59 18.00 9.97 9.22
CA ILE A 59 17.12 11.14 9.07
C ILE A 59 17.22 12.05 10.31
N ARG A 60 17.26 11.45 11.51
CA ARG A 60 17.43 12.18 12.77
C ARG A 60 18.77 12.92 12.81
N LEU A 61 19.85 12.25 12.40
CA LEU A 61 21.19 12.83 12.33
C LEU A 61 21.28 13.95 11.28
N LEU A 62 20.61 13.79 10.13
CA LEU A 62 20.50 14.86 9.14
C LEU A 62 19.84 16.10 9.71
N ARG A 63 18.69 15.94 10.39
CA ARG A 63 17.98 17.07 11.01
C ARG A 63 18.91 17.83 11.95
N GLN A 64 19.59 17.12 12.85
CA GLN A 64 20.55 17.74 13.78
C GLN A 64 21.69 18.48 13.06
N ASN A 65 22.22 17.93 11.97
CA ASN A 65 23.27 18.58 11.17
C ASN A 65 22.77 19.85 10.47
N LEU A 66 21.56 19.85 9.93
CA LEU A 66 20.97 21.03 9.30
C LEU A 66 20.67 22.11 10.33
N GLU A 67 20.02 21.75 11.44
CA GLU A 67 19.65 22.67 12.51
C GLU A 67 20.88 23.32 13.16
N SER A 68 21.93 22.55 13.42
CA SER A 68 23.17 23.06 14.01
C SER A 68 23.95 24.00 13.09
N ARG A 69 24.02 23.70 11.78
CA ARG A 69 24.73 24.54 10.80
C ARG A 69 23.96 25.81 10.44
N LEU A 70 22.65 25.69 10.27
CA LEU A 70 21.81 26.82 9.85
C LEU A 70 21.24 27.63 11.03
N LYS A 71 21.32 27.10 12.25
CA LYS A 71 20.73 27.70 13.47
C LYS A 71 19.22 27.95 13.32
N VAL A 72 18.52 27.00 12.70
CA VAL A 72 17.05 27.00 12.51
C VAL A 72 16.47 25.73 13.11
N LEU A 73 15.20 25.74 13.48
CA LEU A 73 14.46 24.55 13.92
C LEU A 73 13.71 23.97 12.71
N LEU A 74 13.91 22.68 12.42
CA LEU A 74 13.20 21.99 11.36
C LEU A 74 12.04 21.17 11.95
N PRO A 75 10.94 20.99 11.20
CA PRO A 75 9.88 20.02 11.52
C PRO A 75 10.39 18.58 11.61
N ASP A 76 9.61 17.69 12.24
CA ASP A 76 9.94 16.26 12.34
C ASP A 76 9.99 15.57 10.97
N ASP A 77 9.13 16.00 10.03
CA ASP A 77 9.20 15.60 8.62
C ASP A 77 10.24 16.46 7.86
N VAL A 78 11.49 16.01 7.92
CA VAL A 78 12.63 16.64 7.23
C VAL A 78 12.42 16.64 5.71
N GLY A 79 11.73 15.64 5.15
CA GLY A 79 11.48 15.53 3.71
C GLY A 79 10.60 16.68 3.22
N ALA A 80 9.48 16.92 3.90
CA ALA A 80 8.61 18.05 3.61
C ALA A 80 9.31 19.41 3.78
N ALA A 81 10.18 19.53 4.79
CA ALA A 81 10.93 20.76 5.07
C ALA A 81 12.00 21.11 4.02
N LEU A 82 12.50 20.13 3.27
CA LEU A 82 13.52 20.33 2.22
C LEU A 82 12.91 20.54 0.82
N MET A 83 11.62 20.23 0.64
CA MET A 83 10.96 20.15 -0.66
C MET A 83 10.89 21.48 -1.42
N ASP A 84 10.82 22.61 -0.72
CA ASP A 84 10.76 23.95 -1.33
C ASP A 84 12.12 24.52 -1.75
N GLY A 85 13.20 23.79 -1.44
CA GLY A 85 14.59 24.11 -1.77
C GLY A 85 15.18 25.28 -0.98
N VAL A 86 14.46 25.88 -0.03
CA VAL A 86 14.92 27.05 0.74
C VAL A 86 16.06 26.67 1.67
N VAL A 87 15.85 25.63 2.49
CA VAL A 87 16.84 25.12 3.45
C VAL A 87 18.12 24.68 2.73
N LEU A 88 18.00 24.03 1.57
CA LEU A 88 19.13 23.59 0.74
C LEU A 88 19.93 24.79 0.20
N CYS A 89 19.25 25.82 -0.31
CA CYS A 89 19.91 27.05 -0.75
C CYS A 89 20.67 27.76 0.38
N HIS A 90 20.07 27.84 1.57
CA HIS A 90 20.73 28.42 2.74
C HIS A 90 21.94 27.59 3.18
N LEU A 91 21.86 26.26 3.12
CA LEU A 91 23.00 25.38 3.39
C LEU A 91 24.16 25.62 2.42
N ALA A 92 23.87 25.71 1.12
CA ALA A 92 24.90 26.02 0.11
C ALA A 92 25.58 27.36 0.37
N ASN A 93 24.81 28.38 0.75
CA ASN A 93 25.35 29.70 1.11
C ASN A 93 26.12 29.71 2.43
N HIS A 94 25.78 28.82 3.37
CA HIS A 94 26.54 28.63 4.60
C HIS A 94 27.88 27.91 4.36
N ILE A 95 27.91 26.93 3.44
CA ILE A 95 29.13 26.22 3.03
C ILE A 95 30.10 27.15 2.30
N ARG A 96 29.58 27.92 1.34
CA ARG A 96 30.36 28.95 0.64
C ARG A 96 29.47 30.18 0.42
N PRO A 97 29.83 31.33 1.02
CA PRO A 97 29.05 32.55 0.89
C PRO A 97 28.78 32.92 -0.58
N ARG A 98 27.53 33.31 -0.87
CA ARG A 98 27.04 33.74 -2.20
C ARG A 98 27.08 32.65 -3.28
N SER A 99 27.04 31.37 -2.92
CA SER A 99 26.91 30.27 -3.89
C SER A 99 25.56 30.27 -4.60
N VAL A 100 24.49 30.66 -3.91
CA VAL A 100 23.14 30.91 -4.44
C VAL A 100 22.85 32.40 -4.35
N ALA A 101 22.66 33.05 -5.50
CA ALA A 101 22.50 34.50 -5.60
C ALA A 101 21.12 35.01 -5.16
N SER A 102 20.06 34.22 -5.36
CA SER A 102 18.69 34.58 -5.01
C SER A 102 17.93 33.34 -4.53
N ILE A 103 17.24 33.48 -3.40
CA ILE A 103 16.43 32.44 -2.76
C ILE A 103 15.02 32.99 -2.63
N HIS A 104 14.03 32.28 -3.18
CA HIS A 104 12.63 32.60 -2.96
C HIS A 104 12.20 32.05 -1.61
N VAL A 105 11.84 32.93 -0.66
CA VAL A 105 11.35 32.55 0.67
C VAL A 105 9.86 32.87 0.81
N PRO A 106 9.05 32.05 1.51
CA PRO A 106 7.65 32.35 1.78
C PRO A 106 7.51 33.59 2.66
N SER A 107 6.37 34.30 2.53
CA SER A 107 6.09 35.51 3.32
C SER A 107 4.92 35.26 4.28
N PRO A 108 4.75 36.07 5.35
CA PRO A 108 3.63 35.90 6.26
C PRO A 108 2.25 35.98 5.60
N ALA A 109 2.12 36.70 4.48
CA ALA A 109 0.89 36.80 3.70
C ALA A 109 0.73 35.66 2.66
N VAL A 110 1.82 34.96 2.32
CA VAL A 110 1.84 33.83 1.38
C VAL A 110 2.74 32.73 1.97
N PRO A 111 2.20 31.90 2.87
CA PRO A 111 2.98 30.95 3.66
C PRO A 111 3.52 29.76 2.86
N LYS A 112 3.04 29.56 1.63
CA LYS A 112 3.49 28.49 0.72
C LYS A 112 3.98 29.08 -0.59
N LEU A 113 5.17 28.66 -1.01
CA LEU A 113 5.73 29.02 -2.32
C LEU A 113 4.95 28.31 -3.44
N SER A 114 4.81 28.98 -4.58
CA SER A 114 4.29 28.31 -5.77
C SER A 114 5.29 27.28 -6.29
N MET A 115 4.80 26.23 -6.96
CA MET A 115 5.66 25.18 -7.51
C MET A 115 6.76 25.71 -8.45
N ALA A 116 6.48 26.79 -9.18
CA ALA A 116 7.48 27.47 -10.00
C ALA A 116 8.63 28.08 -9.19
N LYS A 117 8.33 28.67 -8.02
CA LYS A 117 9.35 29.24 -7.11
C LYS A 117 10.15 28.15 -6.40
N CYS A 118 9.50 27.05 -5.98
CA CYS A 118 10.19 25.88 -5.41
C CYS A 118 11.18 25.29 -6.42
N ARG A 119 10.74 25.07 -7.67
CA ARG A 119 11.60 24.58 -8.75
C ARG A 119 12.81 25.49 -8.99
N ARG A 120 12.61 26.81 -8.96
CA ARG A 120 13.69 27.79 -9.15
C ARG A 120 14.73 27.73 -8.03
N ASN A 121 14.31 27.57 -6.77
CA ASN A 121 15.23 27.38 -5.63
C ASN A 121 16.07 26.11 -5.81
N VAL A 122 15.39 25.02 -6.17
CA VAL A 122 16.02 23.72 -6.43
C VAL A 122 17.08 23.83 -7.55
N GLU A 123 16.75 24.45 -8.68
CA GLU A 123 17.70 24.67 -9.79
C GLU A 123 18.90 25.51 -9.35
N ASN A 124 18.67 26.60 -8.62
CA ASN A 124 19.73 27.45 -8.09
C ASN A 124 20.67 26.69 -7.14
N PHE A 125 20.12 25.83 -6.28
CA PHE A 125 20.91 24.96 -5.40
C PHE A 125 21.76 23.95 -6.18
N LEU A 126 21.19 23.31 -7.21
CA LEU A 126 21.93 22.36 -8.05
C LEU A 126 23.06 23.07 -8.81
N ASP A 127 22.84 24.28 -9.31
CA ASP A 127 23.88 25.08 -9.96
C ASP A 127 24.97 25.54 -8.99
N ALA A 128 24.61 25.84 -7.74
CA ALA A 128 25.58 26.05 -6.67
C ALA A 128 26.41 24.79 -6.41
N CYS A 129 25.78 23.61 -6.38
CA CYS A 129 26.49 22.33 -6.24
C CYS A 129 27.48 22.08 -7.38
N LYS A 130 27.11 22.37 -8.64
CA LYS A 130 28.05 22.31 -9.79
C LYS A 130 29.28 23.20 -9.56
N LYS A 131 29.04 24.45 -9.14
CA LYS A 131 30.12 25.43 -8.87
C LYS A 131 30.97 25.07 -7.65
N LEU A 132 30.46 24.25 -6.75
CA LEU A 132 31.17 23.69 -5.61
C LEU A 132 31.93 22.40 -5.95
N GLY A 133 31.90 21.94 -7.20
CA GLY A 133 32.64 20.77 -7.66
C GLY A 133 31.93 19.44 -7.41
N VAL A 134 30.61 19.45 -7.15
CA VAL A 134 29.83 18.20 -7.00
C VAL A 134 29.76 17.49 -8.36
N PRO A 135 30.18 16.20 -8.46
CA PRO A 135 30.15 15.45 -9.70
C PRO A 135 28.77 15.42 -10.37
N GLN A 136 28.77 15.52 -11.69
CA GLN A 136 27.52 15.58 -12.48
C GLN A 136 26.66 14.32 -12.33
N THR A 137 27.25 13.17 -12.01
CA THR A 137 26.55 11.92 -11.68
C THR A 137 25.73 12.03 -10.39
N LEU A 138 26.26 12.71 -9.37
CA LEU A 138 25.55 12.99 -8.12
C LEU A 138 24.48 14.06 -8.33
N ILE A 139 24.73 15.04 -9.19
CA ILE A 139 23.74 16.07 -9.54
C ILE A 139 22.58 15.46 -10.33
N ILE A 140 22.84 14.51 -11.22
CA ILE A 140 21.80 13.74 -11.93
C ILE A 140 21.03 12.85 -10.93
N ALA A 141 21.69 12.27 -9.94
CA ALA A 141 21.02 11.52 -8.86
C ALA A 141 20.15 12.45 -7.98
N LEU A 142 20.64 13.65 -7.64
CA LEU A 142 19.87 14.69 -6.94
C LEU A 142 18.66 15.15 -7.76
N GLN A 143 18.82 15.34 -9.07
CA GLN A 143 17.73 15.71 -9.98
C GLN A 143 16.66 14.62 -10.10
N LYS A 144 17.04 13.34 -10.09
CA LYS A 144 16.11 12.20 -10.12
C LYS A 144 15.37 12.00 -8.79
N ASN A 145 16.08 12.10 -7.67
CA ASN A 145 15.51 11.82 -6.34
C ASN A 145 14.74 13.01 -5.74
N MET A 146 14.89 14.22 -6.28
CA MET A 146 14.10 15.38 -5.85
C MET A 146 12.74 15.48 -6.57
N LEU A 147 12.48 14.57 -7.51
CA LEU A 147 11.16 14.31 -8.12
C LEU A 147 10.43 13.12 -7.46
N LEU A 148 11.09 12.38 -6.57
CA LEU A 148 10.56 11.22 -5.84
C LEU A 148 10.97 11.37 -4.36
N LEU A 149 10.12 12.05 -3.59
CA LEU A 149 10.18 12.06 -2.12
C LEU A 149 10.24 10.61 -1.64
N ASP A 150 11.37 10.16 -1.06
CA ASP A 150 11.44 9.09 -0.02
C ASP A 150 12.85 8.57 0.38
N LYS A 151 13.98 9.06 -0.16
CA LYS A 151 15.30 8.51 0.20
C LYS A 151 16.35 9.56 0.59
N VAL A 152 16.15 10.16 1.76
CA VAL A 152 16.99 11.17 2.42
C VAL A 152 18.18 10.59 3.28
N PRO A 153 18.39 9.29 3.50
CA PRO A 153 19.61 8.82 4.19
C PRO A 153 20.87 8.66 3.32
N ALA A 154 20.72 8.37 2.02
CA ALA A 154 21.83 7.92 1.17
C ALA A 154 22.74 9.04 0.64
N TRP A 155 22.31 10.31 0.73
CA TRP A 155 23.01 11.45 0.11
C TRP A 155 24.13 12.03 0.98
N LEU A 156 24.04 11.91 2.31
CA LEU A 156 25.01 12.53 3.23
C LEU A 156 26.29 11.71 3.41
N SER A 157 26.15 10.39 3.47
CA SER A 157 27.25 9.43 3.58
C SER A 157 28.11 9.42 2.30
N ALA A 158 27.49 9.60 1.14
CA ALA A 158 28.22 9.79 -0.12
C ALA A 158 28.97 11.14 -0.19
N PHE A 159 28.43 12.20 0.43
CA PHE A 159 29.03 13.54 0.43
C PHE A 159 30.22 13.66 1.40
N THR A 160 30.25 12.88 2.49
CA THR A 160 31.38 12.82 3.42
C THR A 160 32.53 11.95 2.90
N LEU A 161 32.23 10.87 2.16
CA LEU A 161 33.25 9.99 1.60
C LEU A 161 34.02 10.64 0.42
N LEU A 162 33.38 11.55 -0.31
CA LEU A 162 33.98 12.19 -1.49
C LEU A 162 34.98 13.32 -1.14
N LEU A 163 34.97 13.84 0.09
CA LEU A 163 35.93 14.85 0.54
C LEU A 163 37.35 14.29 0.78
N LEU A 164 37.57 12.98 0.60
CA LEU A 164 38.86 12.32 0.88
C LEU A 164 39.52 11.66 -0.35
N THR A 165 38.90 11.67 -1.54
CA THR A 165 39.52 11.06 -2.73
C THR A 165 39.26 11.90 -3.98
N GLN A 166 40.14 12.87 -4.25
CA GLN A 166 40.30 13.45 -5.58
C GLN A 166 41.42 12.71 -6.30
N GLU A 167 41.13 12.19 -7.48
CA GLU A 167 42.06 12.05 -8.62
C GLU A 167 41.17 11.77 -9.87
N PRO A 168 41.12 12.65 -10.88
CA PRO A 168 40.44 12.40 -12.14
C PRO A 168 41.42 11.79 -13.16
N VAL A 169 41.14 10.57 -13.64
CA VAL A 169 41.93 9.97 -14.73
C VAL A 169 41.29 10.31 -16.07
N SER A 170 42.05 11.06 -16.88
CA SER A 170 41.81 11.34 -18.28
C SER A 170 42.06 10.10 -19.15
N THR A 171 41.32 10.02 -20.25
CA THR A 171 41.39 8.97 -21.27
C THR A 171 42.75 8.95 -21.96
N SER A 172 43.63 8.10 -21.45
CA SER A 172 44.79 7.52 -22.15
C SER A 172 44.76 6.01 -21.86
N GLU A 173 45.38 5.20 -22.70
CA GLU A 173 45.46 3.75 -22.50
C GLU A 173 45.98 3.45 -21.10
N VAL A 174 45.11 2.89 -20.24
CA VAL A 174 45.43 2.70 -18.84
C VAL A 174 46.37 1.50 -18.74
N THR A 175 47.64 1.81 -18.52
CA THR A 175 48.71 0.83 -18.36
C THR A 175 49.07 0.70 -16.90
N ALA A 176 49.30 -0.54 -16.45
CA ALA A 176 49.78 -0.87 -15.14
C ALA A 176 50.98 -1.80 -15.30
N CYS A 177 52.14 -1.39 -14.78
CA CYS A 177 53.38 -2.17 -14.89
C CYS A 177 53.82 -2.49 -16.33
N GLY A 178 53.58 -1.56 -17.27
CA GLY A 178 53.88 -1.76 -18.70
C GLY A 178 52.89 -2.68 -19.42
N VAL A 179 51.83 -3.14 -18.75
CA VAL A 179 50.78 -4.00 -19.31
C VAL A 179 49.49 -3.19 -19.44
N ALA A 180 48.82 -3.29 -20.58
CA ALA A 180 47.51 -2.67 -20.78
C ALA A 180 46.46 -3.38 -19.92
N VAL A 181 45.64 -2.60 -19.19
CA VAL A 181 44.53 -3.14 -18.40
C VAL A 181 43.30 -3.29 -19.30
N ASP A 182 43.36 -4.28 -20.18
CA ASP A 182 42.34 -4.53 -21.19
C ASP A 182 40.99 -4.95 -20.57
N PRO A 183 39.86 -4.59 -21.20
CA PRO A 183 38.55 -5.06 -20.76
C PRO A 183 38.39 -6.58 -20.98
N PRO A 184 37.50 -7.24 -20.24
CA PRO A 184 37.24 -8.68 -20.39
C PRO A 184 36.84 -9.06 -21.82
N ALA A 185 37.32 -10.21 -22.28
CA ALA A 185 37.05 -10.72 -23.63
C ALA A 185 35.92 -11.76 -23.61
N ASN A 186 35.28 -12.00 -24.76
CA ASN A 186 34.27 -13.05 -24.96
C ASN A 186 33.16 -13.04 -23.90
N ILE A 187 32.47 -11.91 -23.78
CA ILE A 187 31.33 -11.80 -22.87
C ILE A 187 30.15 -12.58 -23.47
N GLU A 188 29.76 -13.64 -22.80
CA GLU A 188 28.69 -14.54 -23.20
C GLU A 188 27.57 -14.52 -22.16
N ILE A 189 26.34 -14.40 -22.64
CA ILE A 189 25.13 -14.41 -21.82
C ILE A 189 24.39 -15.70 -22.13
N SER A 190 24.18 -16.53 -21.12
CA SER A 190 23.48 -17.80 -21.26
C SER A 190 22.32 -17.90 -20.27
N ASP A 191 21.16 -18.33 -20.77
CA ASP A 191 20.03 -18.71 -19.94
C ASP A 191 20.17 -20.19 -19.55
N PRO A 192 20.43 -20.51 -18.27
CA PRO A 192 20.46 -21.89 -17.79
C PRO A 192 19.08 -22.56 -17.76
N GLY A 193 18.03 -21.84 -18.17
CA GLY A 193 16.63 -22.27 -18.12
C GLY A 193 15.98 -21.93 -16.78
N PHE A 194 16.39 -20.85 -16.11
CA PHE A 194 15.84 -20.39 -14.83
C PHE A 194 14.96 -19.14 -14.98
N LEU A 195 14.39 -18.97 -16.18
CA LEU A 195 13.31 -18.04 -16.49
C LEU A 195 13.64 -16.57 -16.14
N GLY A 196 14.88 -16.16 -16.39
CA GLY A 196 15.38 -14.81 -16.11
C GLY A 196 16.52 -14.73 -15.11
N TYR A 197 16.87 -15.83 -14.44
CA TYR A 197 18.14 -15.91 -13.71
C TYR A 197 19.28 -16.31 -14.69
N ILE A 198 19.92 -15.29 -15.26
CA ILE A 198 20.84 -15.42 -16.39
C ILE A 198 22.28 -15.48 -15.90
N SER A 199 23.08 -16.34 -16.54
CA SER A 199 24.51 -16.46 -16.28
C SER A 199 25.32 -15.67 -17.29
N ILE A 200 26.25 -14.87 -16.79
CA ILE A 200 27.15 -14.03 -17.57
C ILE A 200 28.55 -14.59 -17.41
N HIS A 201 29.18 -14.92 -18.53
CA HIS A 201 30.53 -15.47 -18.59
C HIS A 201 31.44 -14.51 -19.34
N TRP A 202 32.70 -14.45 -18.93
CA TRP A 202 33.73 -13.71 -19.67
C TRP A 202 35.07 -14.40 -19.50
N THR A 203 36.01 -14.06 -20.37
CA THR A 203 37.36 -14.60 -20.35
C THR A 203 38.38 -13.54 -19.95
N ARG A 204 39.49 -14.01 -19.38
CA ARG A 204 40.61 -13.15 -19.03
C ARG A 204 41.30 -12.64 -20.31
N PRO A 205 41.56 -11.33 -20.43
CA PRO A 205 42.27 -10.77 -21.58
C PRO A 205 43.64 -11.42 -21.77
N ALA A 206 44.05 -11.62 -23.02
CA ALA A 206 45.29 -12.32 -23.36
C ALA A 206 46.54 -11.70 -22.67
N GLY A 207 46.60 -10.36 -22.62
CA GLY A 207 47.69 -9.62 -21.97
C GLY A 207 47.80 -9.82 -20.45
N LEU A 208 46.78 -10.40 -19.79
CA LEU A 208 46.71 -10.55 -18.33
C LEU A 208 46.81 -12.01 -17.85
N GLN A 209 46.96 -13.00 -18.76
CA GLN A 209 46.89 -14.42 -18.41
C GLN A 209 48.07 -14.91 -17.54
N ASN A 210 49.28 -14.35 -17.75
CA ASN A 210 50.52 -14.86 -17.16
C ASN A 210 51.11 -13.94 -16.07
N LEU A 211 50.27 -13.16 -15.38
CA LEU A 211 50.73 -12.27 -14.31
C LEU A 211 50.79 -13.01 -12.96
N THR A 212 52.00 -13.22 -12.43
CA THR A 212 52.21 -13.87 -11.12
C THR A 212 52.10 -12.89 -9.95
N ASP A 213 52.51 -11.63 -10.17
CA ASP A 213 52.64 -10.62 -9.11
C ASP A 213 51.46 -9.62 -9.09
N CYS A 214 50.37 -9.98 -9.78
CA CYS A 214 49.18 -9.15 -9.92
C CYS A 214 47.91 -9.93 -9.61
N THR A 215 46.99 -9.30 -8.89
CA THR A 215 45.61 -9.75 -8.72
C THR A 215 44.74 -9.09 -9.77
N VAL A 216 44.12 -9.91 -10.63
CA VAL A 216 43.11 -9.47 -11.61
C VAL A 216 41.72 -9.63 -11.00
N ARG A 217 40.95 -8.55 -11.00
CA ARG A 217 39.54 -8.50 -10.59
C ARG A 217 38.70 -7.90 -11.70
N TYR A 218 37.40 -8.09 -11.60
CA TYR A 218 36.41 -7.55 -12.52
C TYR A 218 35.39 -6.78 -11.72
N GLN A 219 35.02 -5.60 -12.21
CA GLN A 219 33.87 -4.86 -11.72
C GLN A 219 32.77 -4.95 -12.77
N LEU A 220 31.79 -5.82 -12.51
CA LEU A 220 30.60 -5.97 -13.32
C LEU A 220 29.51 -5.05 -12.76
N ARG A 221 28.93 -4.23 -13.63
CA ARG A 221 27.73 -3.46 -13.38
C ARG A 221 26.63 -3.96 -14.30
N TYR A 222 25.48 -4.29 -13.73
CA TYR A 222 24.31 -4.70 -14.52
C TYR A 222 23.13 -3.81 -14.14
N TYR A 223 22.28 -3.54 -15.12
CA TYR A 223 21.08 -2.75 -14.88
C TYR A 223 19.98 -3.67 -14.35
N ASP A 224 19.59 -3.45 -13.11
CA ASP A 224 18.45 -4.10 -12.49
C ASP A 224 17.19 -3.39 -12.97
N THR A 225 16.42 -4.07 -13.83
CA THR A 225 15.20 -3.55 -14.43
C THR A 225 14.03 -3.45 -13.47
N TYR A 226 14.11 -4.10 -12.31
CA TYR A 226 13.07 -4.08 -11.29
C TYR A 226 13.28 -2.93 -10.31
N GLU A 227 14.54 -2.67 -9.94
CA GLU A 227 14.90 -1.55 -9.07
C GLU A 227 15.29 -0.27 -9.84
N GLU A 228 15.22 -0.33 -11.17
CA GLU A 228 15.58 0.73 -12.11
C GLU A 228 16.97 1.35 -11.89
N ARG A 229 17.91 0.57 -11.35
CA ARG A 229 19.25 1.05 -10.99
C ARG A 229 20.38 0.12 -11.42
N TRP A 230 21.58 0.67 -11.50
CA TRP A 230 22.79 -0.11 -11.71
C TRP A 230 23.23 -0.77 -10.40
N ARG A 231 23.33 -2.11 -10.43
CA ARG A 231 24.01 -2.90 -9.40
C ARG A 231 25.47 -3.09 -9.80
N SER A 232 26.37 -3.12 -8.82
CA SER A 232 27.81 -3.30 -9.06
C SER A 232 28.34 -4.43 -8.18
N VAL A 233 29.08 -5.35 -8.77
CA VAL A 233 29.78 -6.44 -8.08
C VAL A 233 31.25 -6.43 -8.47
N ARG A 234 32.12 -6.70 -7.49
CA ARG A 234 33.54 -6.94 -7.73
C ARG A 234 33.85 -8.40 -7.48
N THR A 235 34.50 -9.07 -8.42
CA THR A 235 34.78 -10.50 -8.32
C THR A 235 36.10 -10.86 -9.00
N VAL A 236 36.73 -11.94 -8.54
CA VAL A 236 37.85 -12.61 -9.24
C VAL A 236 37.35 -13.72 -10.16
N LYS A 237 36.08 -14.13 -10.02
CA LYS A 237 35.45 -15.16 -10.85
C LYS A 237 35.24 -14.62 -12.27
N LEU A 238 35.18 -15.55 -13.21
CA LEU A 238 34.91 -15.31 -14.63
C LEU A 238 33.44 -15.53 -15.00
N THR A 239 32.59 -15.66 -13.98
CA THR A 239 31.15 -15.88 -14.13
C THR A 239 30.40 -15.15 -13.02
N TYR A 240 29.21 -14.68 -13.35
CA TYR A 240 28.26 -14.11 -12.41
C TYR A 240 26.83 -14.35 -12.90
N ALA A 241 25.91 -14.67 -11.99
CA ALA A 241 24.51 -14.85 -12.32
C ALA A 241 23.64 -13.82 -11.59
N ALA A 242 22.64 -13.30 -12.29
CA ALA A 242 21.72 -12.29 -11.77
C ALA A 242 20.33 -12.42 -12.39
N GLN A 243 19.35 -11.81 -11.71
CA GLN A 243 17.99 -11.73 -12.21
C GLN A 243 17.86 -10.61 -13.24
N PHE A 244 17.21 -10.93 -14.36
CA PHE A 244 16.84 -10.00 -15.41
C PHE A 244 15.38 -10.17 -15.80
N ASP A 245 14.79 -9.06 -16.26
CA ASP A 245 13.52 -9.07 -16.97
C ASP A 245 13.78 -9.41 -18.44
N LEU A 246 13.43 -10.62 -18.87
CA LEU A 246 13.66 -11.09 -20.24
C LEU A 246 12.74 -10.42 -21.28
N GLU A 247 11.78 -9.62 -20.84
CA GLU A 247 11.00 -8.74 -21.72
C GLU A 247 11.73 -7.42 -22.03
N LYS A 248 12.85 -7.15 -21.35
CA LYS A 248 13.66 -5.93 -21.50
C LYS A 248 15.09 -6.28 -21.94
N PRO A 249 15.82 -5.32 -22.55
CA PRO A 249 17.23 -5.53 -22.86
C PRO A 249 18.08 -5.73 -21.60
N VAL A 250 18.88 -6.79 -21.58
CA VAL A 250 19.91 -7.05 -20.57
C VAL A 250 21.07 -6.09 -20.82
N LYS A 251 21.31 -5.16 -19.89
CA LYS A 251 22.37 -4.14 -20.00
C LYS A 251 23.48 -4.40 -18.99
N LEU A 252 24.70 -4.48 -19.48
CA LEU A 252 25.90 -4.78 -18.71
C LEU A 252 26.99 -3.74 -18.99
N ARG A 253 27.80 -3.46 -17.98
CA ARG A 253 29.05 -2.72 -18.08
C ARG A 253 30.10 -3.47 -17.29
N ILE A 254 31.27 -3.65 -17.86
CA ILE A 254 32.33 -4.38 -17.18
C ILE A 254 33.67 -3.72 -17.43
N LEU A 255 34.51 -3.72 -16.39
CA LEU A 255 35.89 -3.27 -16.47
C LEU A 255 36.79 -4.21 -15.68
N THR A 256 38.06 -4.23 -16.06
CA THR A 256 39.12 -4.96 -15.36
C THR A 256 39.75 -4.08 -14.30
N LEU A 257 40.00 -4.63 -13.12
CA LEU A 257 40.73 -4.03 -12.02
C LEU A 257 42.04 -4.80 -11.83
N LEU A 258 43.17 -4.11 -11.92
CA LEU A 258 44.48 -4.73 -11.74
C LEU A 258 45.18 -4.16 -10.50
N LYS A 259 45.60 -5.05 -9.60
CA LYS A 259 46.39 -4.69 -8.42
C LYS A 259 47.71 -5.46 -8.45
N CYS A 260 48.83 -4.76 -8.59
CA CYS A 260 50.15 -5.39 -8.71
C CYS A 260 51.11 -4.90 -7.61
N ALA A 261 52.20 -5.64 -7.39
CA ALA A 261 53.30 -5.18 -6.54
C ALA A 261 53.96 -3.89 -7.09
N CYS A 262 54.14 -3.83 -8.42
CA CYS A 262 54.71 -2.69 -9.14
C CYS A 262 53.84 -1.42 -9.11
N THR A 263 52.54 -1.52 -8.78
CA THR A 263 51.68 -0.36 -8.51
C THR A 263 51.68 0.01 -7.02
N ASN A 264 52.63 -0.52 -6.23
CA ASN A 264 52.68 -0.38 -4.78
C ASN A 264 51.34 -0.75 -4.10
N GLY A 265 50.63 -1.74 -4.67
CA GLY A 265 49.33 -2.19 -4.20
C GLY A 265 48.13 -1.30 -4.55
N THR A 266 48.29 -0.22 -5.33
CA THR A 266 47.16 0.57 -5.84
C THR A 266 46.42 -0.18 -6.96
N GLU A 267 45.08 -0.07 -6.96
CA GLU A 267 44.21 -0.68 -7.97
C GLU A 267 44.08 0.24 -9.18
N VAL A 268 44.53 -0.26 -10.32
CA VAL A 268 44.39 0.41 -11.62
C VAL A 268 43.12 -0.08 -12.30
N GLN A 269 42.31 0.85 -12.79
CA GLN A 269 41.02 0.55 -13.43
C GLN A 269 41.18 0.63 -14.95
N GLY A 270 40.88 -0.48 -15.63
CA GLY A 270 40.81 -0.51 -17.09
C GLY A 270 39.62 0.24 -17.66
N LYS A 271 39.52 0.25 -18.99
CA LYS A 271 38.40 0.88 -19.71
C LYS A 271 37.09 0.10 -19.45
N GLU A 272 36.02 0.83 -19.18
CA GLU A 272 34.67 0.25 -19.06
C GLU A 272 34.07 -0.03 -20.45
N THR A 273 33.59 -1.25 -20.65
CA THR A 273 32.88 -1.67 -21.87
C THR A 273 31.42 -1.91 -21.58
N GLU A 274 30.53 -1.36 -22.41
CA GLU A 274 29.08 -1.50 -22.31
C GLU A 274 28.56 -2.54 -23.31
N TRP A 275 27.63 -3.37 -22.86
CA TRP A 275 27.00 -4.45 -23.61
C TRP A 275 25.49 -4.40 -23.40
N ALA A 276 24.74 -4.65 -24.47
CA ALA A 276 23.30 -4.80 -24.40
C ALA A 276 22.90 -6.04 -25.20
N TYR A 277 22.16 -6.94 -24.58
CA TYR A 277 21.58 -8.11 -25.21
C TYR A 277 20.06 -8.02 -25.14
N THR A 278 19.40 -8.16 -26.28
CA THR A 278 17.93 -8.23 -26.36
C THR A 278 17.58 -9.60 -26.91
N PRO A 279 16.85 -10.44 -26.16
CA PRO A 279 16.37 -11.71 -26.68
C PRO A 279 15.52 -11.48 -27.94
N GLU A 280 15.78 -12.24 -29.01
CA GLU A 280 14.93 -12.17 -30.20
C GLU A 280 13.54 -12.75 -29.88
N PRO A 281 12.45 -12.03 -30.22
CA PRO A 281 11.11 -12.54 -29.96
C PRO A 281 10.81 -13.72 -30.87
N THR A 282 10.59 -14.89 -30.28
CA THR A 282 10.21 -16.12 -30.97
C THR A 282 8.70 -16.38 -30.86
N GLY A 283 8.16 -17.14 -31.81
CA GLY A 283 6.74 -17.54 -31.85
C GLY A 283 5.85 -16.64 -32.71
N VAL A 284 4.57 -17.01 -32.81
CA VAL A 284 3.59 -16.31 -33.67
C VAL A 284 3.41 -14.86 -33.23
N ALA A 285 3.59 -13.90 -34.14
CA ALA A 285 3.42 -12.48 -33.83
C ALA A 285 2.00 -12.18 -33.34
N GLY A 286 1.88 -11.40 -32.26
CA GLY A 286 0.59 -11.06 -31.64
C GLY A 286 -0.02 -12.16 -30.76
N SER A 287 0.63 -13.31 -30.60
CA SER A 287 0.13 -14.40 -29.75
C SER A 287 0.59 -14.36 -28.29
N ARG A 288 1.39 -13.34 -27.92
CA ARG A 288 1.83 -13.13 -26.53
C ARG A 288 0.62 -12.91 -25.64
N ILE A 289 0.57 -13.60 -24.51
CA ILE A 289 -0.50 -13.43 -23.51
C ILE A 289 -0.57 -11.99 -22.98
N ARG A 290 -1.74 -11.62 -22.47
CA ARG A 290 -2.07 -10.31 -21.90
C ARG A 290 -2.55 -10.45 -20.46
N ASP A 291 -2.57 -9.33 -19.74
CA ASP A 291 -3.23 -9.19 -18.44
C ASP A 291 -2.80 -10.24 -17.39
N PHE A 292 -1.53 -10.65 -17.48
CA PHE A 292 -0.94 -11.59 -16.55
C PHE A 292 -0.82 -10.95 -15.16
N HIS A 293 -1.43 -11.57 -14.16
CA HIS A 293 -1.34 -11.13 -12.78
C HIS A 293 -1.46 -12.32 -11.83
N CYS A 294 -0.90 -12.17 -10.62
CA CYS A 294 -0.94 -13.18 -9.58
C CYS A 294 -1.54 -12.61 -8.29
N VAL A 295 -2.31 -13.43 -7.58
CA VAL A 295 -2.90 -13.13 -6.27
C VAL A 295 -2.64 -14.31 -5.32
N TYR A 296 -1.99 -14.04 -4.20
CA TYR A 296 -1.68 -14.99 -3.15
C TYR A 296 -2.73 -14.91 -2.03
N TYR A 297 -3.76 -15.75 -2.12
CA TYR A 297 -4.92 -15.71 -1.25
C TYR A 297 -4.58 -16.23 0.14
N GLY A 298 -4.76 -15.38 1.17
CA GLY A 298 -4.63 -15.75 2.58
C GLY A 298 -3.26 -16.30 3.00
N LYS A 299 -2.22 -16.17 2.16
CA LYS A 299 -0.97 -16.96 2.26
C LYS A 299 -1.17 -18.49 2.27
N GLU A 300 -2.19 -18.98 1.56
CA GLU A 300 -2.53 -20.41 1.48
C GLU A 300 -2.28 -20.99 0.09
N TYR A 301 -2.64 -20.25 -0.97
CA TYR A 301 -2.40 -20.64 -2.36
C TYR A 301 -2.37 -19.40 -3.26
N MET A 302 -1.59 -19.46 -4.34
CA MET A 302 -1.48 -18.37 -5.30
C MET A 302 -2.12 -18.74 -6.62
N GLU A 303 -2.90 -17.84 -7.20
CA GLU A 303 -3.41 -17.99 -8.56
C GLU A 303 -2.79 -16.94 -9.45
N CYS A 304 -2.18 -17.38 -10.54
CA CYS A 304 -1.75 -16.52 -11.64
C CYS A 304 -2.69 -16.75 -12.82
N THR A 305 -3.26 -15.68 -13.37
CA THR A 305 -4.18 -15.76 -14.52
C THR A 305 -3.76 -14.82 -15.63
N TRP A 306 -4.17 -15.15 -16.86
CA TRP A 306 -3.87 -14.37 -18.06
C TRP A 306 -5.01 -14.43 -19.07
N GLU A 307 -4.94 -13.54 -20.05
CA GLU A 307 -5.78 -13.54 -21.24
C GLU A 307 -4.97 -13.91 -22.49
N SER A 308 -5.65 -14.48 -23.48
CA SER A 308 -5.05 -14.77 -24.78
C SER A 308 -4.61 -13.50 -25.51
N GLY A 309 -3.52 -13.59 -26.27
CA GLY A 309 -3.08 -12.51 -27.15
C GLY A 309 -4.12 -12.13 -28.22
N PRO A 310 -3.98 -10.97 -28.87
CA PRO A 310 -4.88 -10.55 -29.95
C PRO A 310 -4.90 -11.52 -31.14
N VAL A 311 -3.85 -12.33 -31.31
CA VAL A 311 -3.79 -13.42 -32.29
C VAL A 311 -3.75 -14.75 -31.56
N GLN A 312 -4.86 -15.49 -31.59
CA GLN A 312 -4.92 -16.85 -31.06
C GLN A 312 -5.27 -17.83 -32.19
N PRO A 313 -4.30 -18.58 -32.70
CA PRO A 313 -4.59 -19.65 -33.66
C PRO A 313 -5.57 -20.67 -33.05
N PRO A 314 -6.44 -21.32 -33.85
CA PRO A 314 -7.36 -22.33 -33.34
C PRO A 314 -6.61 -23.50 -32.71
N ASN A 315 -7.20 -24.11 -31.68
CA ASN A 315 -6.59 -25.20 -30.90
C ASN A 315 -5.25 -24.81 -30.24
N SER A 316 -5.09 -23.54 -29.87
CA SER A 316 -3.95 -23.07 -29.08
C SER A 316 -4.06 -23.51 -27.62
N GLN A 317 -2.94 -23.92 -27.04
CA GLN A 317 -2.84 -24.30 -25.63
C GLN A 317 -1.65 -23.62 -24.97
N HIS A 318 -1.86 -23.04 -23.78
CA HIS A 318 -0.82 -22.39 -22.99
C HIS A 318 -0.22 -23.33 -21.94
N TYR A 319 1.05 -23.12 -21.62
CA TYR A 319 1.75 -23.84 -20.55
C TYR A 319 2.50 -22.82 -19.71
N LEU A 320 2.43 -22.97 -18.39
CA LEU A 320 3.14 -22.12 -17.45
C LEU A 320 4.23 -22.95 -16.76
N TYR A 321 5.43 -22.38 -16.70
CA TYR A 321 6.57 -22.90 -15.96
C TYR A 321 7.03 -21.88 -14.93
N TYR A 322 7.60 -22.36 -13.83
CA TYR A 322 8.11 -21.53 -12.77
C TYR A 322 9.44 -22.04 -12.21
N TRP A 323 10.19 -21.12 -11.61
CA TRP A 323 11.44 -21.41 -10.89
C TRP A 323 11.68 -20.38 -9.80
N HIS A 324 12.30 -20.82 -8.70
CA HIS A 324 12.86 -19.95 -7.67
C HIS A 324 14.18 -20.53 -7.16
N ARG A 325 14.96 -19.72 -6.44
CA ARG A 325 16.34 -20.04 -6.03
C ARG A 325 16.54 -21.33 -5.20
N GLU A 326 15.47 -21.94 -4.70
CA GLU A 326 15.52 -23.19 -3.91
C GLU A 326 15.17 -24.42 -4.75
N MET A 327 14.99 -24.25 -6.06
CA MET A 327 14.74 -25.32 -7.02
C MET A 327 15.97 -25.57 -7.88
N ASP A 328 16.25 -26.85 -8.15
CA ASP A 328 17.34 -27.25 -9.04
C ASP A 328 17.00 -27.09 -10.53
N GLU A 329 15.70 -27.19 -10.87
CA GLU A 329 15.16 -27.16 -12.23
C GLU A 329 13.82 -26.43 -12.29
N THR A 330 13.42 -26.01 -13.49
CA THR A 330 12.07 -25.45 -13.71
C THR A 330 11.00 -26.51 -13.57
N LYS A 331 9.84 -26.14 -13.03
CA LYS A 331 8.66 -27.02 -12.97
C LYS A 331 7.50 -26.43 -13.75
N GLU A 332 6.69 -27.30 -14.34
CA GLU A 332 5.40 -26.92 -14.92
C GLU A 332 4.40 -26.60 -13.79
N CYS A 333 3.43 -25.75 -14.10
CA CYS A 333 2.28 -25.44 -13.26
C CYS A 333 1.68 -26.69 -12.59
N PRO A 334 1.53 -26.69 -11.26
CA PRO A 334 1.00 -27.85 -10.53
C PRO A 334 -0.50 -28.08 -10.76
N GLU A 335 -1.30 -27.01 -10.89
CA GLU A 335 -2.74 -27.10 -11.13
C GLU A 335 -3.21 -26.01 -12.11
N TYR A 336 -3.63 -26.39 -13.31
CA TYR A 336 -4.11 -25.41 -14.29
C TYR A 336 -5.55 -24.96 -14.04
N ILE A 337 -5.79 -23.66 -14.21
CA ILE A 337 -7.12 -23.06 -14.23
C ILE A 337 -7.65 -23.07 -15.67
N MET A 338 -8.78 -23.73 -15.88
CA MET A 338 -9.37 -23.95 -17.20
C MET A 338 -10.44 -22.91 -17.57
N SER A 339 -10.55 -22.62 -18.87
CA SER A 339 -11.57 -21.79 -19.51
C SER A 339 -12.24 -22.58 -20.65
N SER A 340 -13.32 -22.06 -21.23
CA SER A 340 -13.86 -22.55 -22.50
C SER A 340 -12.84 -22.50 -23.65
N GLU A 341 -11.85 -21.63 -23.57
CA GLU A 341 -10.80 -21.38 -24.57
C GLU A 341 -9.46 -22.07 -24.25
N GLY A 342 -9.41 -22.93 -23.23
CA GLY A 342 -8.20 -23.65 -22.79
C GLY A 342 -7.64 -23.16 -21.44
N ARG A 343 -6.35 -23.41 -21.21
CA ARG A 343 -5.66 -23.01 -19.96
C ARG A 343 -5.54 -21.48 -19.87
N ARG A 344 -6.09 -20.88 -18.81
CA ARG A 344 -6.09 -19.42 -18.55
C ARG A 344 -5.33 -19.01 -17.29
N GLY A 345 -4.84 -19.97 -16.52
CA GLY A 345 -4.22 -19.69 -15.24
C GLY A 345 -3.53 -20.90 -14.65
N CYS A 346 -2.86 -20.66 -13.53
CA CYS A 346 -2.19 -21.65 -12.71
C CYS A 346 -2.48 -21.37 -11.24
N ARG A 347 -2.84 -22.41 -10.48
CA ARG A 347 -2.92 -22.39 -9.03
C ARG A 347 -1.69 -23.09 -8.45
N PHE A 348 -1.02 -22.40 -7.54
CA PHE A 348 0.15 -22.87 -6.81
C PHE A 348 -0.20 -23.15 -5.35
N PRO A 349 0.13 -24.33 -4.82
CA PRO A 349 0.04 -24.58 -3.39
C PRO A 349 1.17 -23.83 -2.65
N ARG A 350 0.98 -23.55 -1.36
CA ARG A 350 1.94 -22.78 -0.55
C ARG A 350 3.37 -23.33 -0.59
N GLU A 351 3.53 -24.65 -0.65
CA GLU A 351 4.82 -25.34 -0.62
C GLU A 351 5.65 -25.10 -1.88
N SER A 352 5.00 -24.69 -2.98
CA SER A 352 5.69 -24.31 -4.22
C SER A 352 6.15 -22.85 -4.23
N LEU A 353 5.75 -22.05 -3.23
CA LEU A 353 5.96 -20.61 -3.22
C LEU A 353 7.13 -20.23 -2.31
N LEU A 354 7.97 -19.32 -2.81
CA LEU A 354 9.07 -18.76 -2.03
C LEU A 354 8.87 -17.25 -1.85
N GLU A 355 8.56 -16.84 -0.62
CA GLU A 355 8.45 -15.44 -0.23
C GLU A 355 9.83 -14.77 -0.07
N PHE A 356 9.89 -13.44 -0.20
CA PHE A 356 11.10 -12.62 -0.05
C PHE A 356 12.25 -13.02 -0.99
N SER A 357 11.88 -13.60 -2.13
CA SER A 357 12.79 -13.95 -3.22
C SER A 357 12.08 -13.76 -4.55
N LYS A 358 12.87 -13.71 -5.63
CA LYS A 358 12.34 -13.64 -6.98
C LYS A 358 11.74 -14.99 -7.35
N PHE A 359 10.49 -14.94 -7.78
CA PHE A 359 9.71 -16.07 -8.27
C PHE A 359 9.50 -15.87 -9.76
N ASN A 360 10.19 -16.66 -10.57
CA ASN A 360 10.24 -16.49 -12.01
C ASN A 360 9.18 -17.36 -12.68
N LEU A 361 8.44 -16.79 -13.63
CA LEU A 361 7.39 -17.46 -14.37
C LEU A 361 7.60 -17.26 -15.87
N CYS A 362 7.22 -18.28 -16.63
CA CYS A 362 7.27 -18.27 -18.08
C CYS A 362 6.00 -18.91 -18.61
N VAL A 363 5.27 -18.18 -19.45
CA VAL A 363 4.11 -18.71 -20.16
C VAL A 363 4.44 -18.81 -21.63
N ASN A 364 4.38 -20.03 -22.16
CA ASN A 364 4.44 -20.26 -23.60
C ASN A 364 3.17 -20.97 -24.08
N GLY A 365 3.15 -21.35 -25.34
CA GLY A 365 2.06 -22.14 -25.87
C GLY A 365 2.38 -22.82 -27.18
N SER A 366 1.53 -23.76 -27.54
CA SER A 366 1.60 -24.50 -28.79
C SER A 366 0.34 -24.26 -29.61
N SER A 367 0.49 -24.17 -30.93
CA SER A 367 -0.62 -24.14 -31.87
C SER A 367 -0.28 -24.85 -33.18
N PRO A 368 -1.27 -25.17 -34.03
CA PRO A 368 -1.01 -25.72 -35.36
C PRO A 368 -0.17 -24.81 -36.27
N ALA A 369 -0.17 -23.49 -36.02
CA ALA A 369 0.62 -22.51 -36.76
C ALA A 369 2.06 -22.38 -36.26
N GLY A 370 2.42 -23.06 -35.17
CA GLY A 370 3.71 -22.96 -34.49
C GLY A 370 3.58 -22.59 -33.02
N SER A 371 4.72 -22.39 -32.35
CA SER A 371 4.76 -21.98 -30.95
C SER A 371 4.19 -20.57 -30.76
N LEU A 372 3.41 -20.38 -29.72
CA LEU A 372 2.94 -19.05 -29.31
C LEU A 372 4.12 -18.27 -28.71
N ARG A 373 4.02 -16.95 -28.76
CA ARG A 373 5.04 -16.06 -28.24
C ARG A 373 5.11 -16.15 -26.73
N THR A 374 6.28 -16.52 -26.23
CA THR A 374 6.56 -16.63 -24.80
C THR A 374 6.45 -15.28 -24.10
N ALA A 375 5.99 -15.31 -22.85
CA ALA A 375 5.99 -14.17 -21.94
C ALA A 375 6.70 -14.55 -20.64
N TYR A 376 7.61 -13.70 -20.18
CA TYR A 376 8.36 -13.87 -18.93
C TYR A 376 7.90 -12.89 -17.86
N PHE A 377 7.90 -13.34 -16.61
CA PHE A 377 7.54 -12.54 -15.44
C PHE A 377 8.45 -12.90 -14.27
N SER A 378 8.79 -11.94 -13.43
CA SER A 378 9.43 -12.19 -12.13
C SER A 378 8.71 -11.37 -11.08
N ILE A 379 8.22 -12.05 -10.06
CA ILE A 379 7.44 -11.45 -8.98
C ILE A 379 8.07 -11.74 -7.63
N GLU A 380 7.62 -11.01 -6.62
CA GLU A 380 7.94 -11.30 -5.22
C GLU A 380 6.65 -11.67 -4.50
N VAL A 381 6.52 -12.95 -4.16
CA VAL A 381 5.23 -13.54 -3.73
C VAL A 381 4.57 -12.78 -2.57
N GLN A 382 5.37 -12.22 -1.64
CA GLN A 382 4.86 -11.47 -0.51
C GLN A 382 4.08 -10.19 -0.91
N ASN A 383 4.40 -9.60 -2.07
CA ASN A 383 3.77 -8.40 -2.59
C ASN A 383 2.41 -8.67 -3.26
N HIS A 384 2.06 -9.95 -3.44
CA HIS A 384 0.82 -10.37 -4.10
C HIS A 384 -0.23 -10.89 -3.11
N VAL A 385 -0.02 -10.72 -1.80
CA VAL A 385 -0.93 -11.26 -0.78
C VAL A 385 -2.26 -10.51 -0.77
N LYS A 386 -3.36 -11.27 -0.81
CA LYS A 386 -4.71 -10.79 -0.54
C LYS A 386 -5.26 -11.49 0.70
N PRO A 387 -5.37 -10.79 1.85
CA PRO A 387 -5.98 -11.36 3.04
C PRO A 387 -7.44 -11.75 2.81
N ALA A 388 -7.92 -12.70 3.61
CA ALA A 388 -9.34 -13.06 3.61
C ALA A 388 -10.20 -11.91 4.15
N VAL A 389 -11.52 -12.04 4.02
CA VAL A 389 -12.47 -11.06 4.56
C VAL A 389 -12.39 -11.08 6.09
N VAL A 390 -12.33 -9.89 6.69
CA VAL A 390 -12.40 -9.73 8.15
C VAL A 390 -13.79 -10.18 8.61
N SER A 391 -13.82 -11.19 9.49
CA SER A 391 -15.06 -11.74 10.05
C SER A 391 -15.28 -11.28 11.49
N SER A 392 -16.49 -11.48 12.01
CA SER A 392 -16.84 -11.18 13.42
C SER A 392 -16.67 -9.72 13.85
N VAL A 393 -17.17 -8.79 13.04
CA VAL A 393 -17.21 -7.37 13.42
C VAL A 393 -18.33 -7.13 14.43
N HIS A 394 -17.97 -6.57 15.58
CA HIS A 394 -18.88 -6.24 16.67
C HIS A 394 -18.75 -4.76 17.03
N VAL A 395 -19.90 -4.12 17.21
CA VAL A 395 -20.00 -2.73 17.67
C VAL A 395 -20.64 -2.78 19.04
N SER A 396 -19.94 -2.30 20.06
CA SER A 396 -20.43 -2.19 21.43
C SER A 396 -20.45 -0.72 21.86
N GLU A 397 -21.36 -0.37 22.76
CA GLU A 397 -21.46 0.97 23.32
C GLU A 397 -20.80 0.98 24.70
N THR A 398 -19.98 1.99 24.95
CA THR A 398 -19.20 2.19 26.19
C THR A 398 -19.39 3.62 26.69
N ASP A 399 -19.01 3.88 27.94
CA ASP A 399 -19.12 5.23 28.54
C ASP A 399 -18.31 6.31 27.78
N GLU A 400 -17.26 5.89 27.05
CA GLU A 400 -16.37 6.77 26.28
C GLU A 400 -16.76 6.91 24.80
N GLY A 401 -17.78 6.18 24.34
CA GLY A 401 -18.23 6.18 22.94
C GLY A 401 -18.52 4.79 22.40
N LEU A 402 -18.33 4.60 21.10
CA LEU A 402 -18.51 3.31 20.43
C LEU A 402 -17.19 2.56 20.41
N LYS A 403 -17.23 1.25 20.67
CA LYS A 403 -16.07 0.36 20.54
C LYS A 403 -16.32 -0.63 19.42
N LEU A 404 -15.40 -0.66 18.47
CA LEU A 404 -15.39 -1.62 17.36
C LEU A 404 -14.40 -2.73 17.70
N ASP A 405 -14.86 -3.98 17.76
CA ASP A 405 -14.03 -5.17 17.96
C ASP A 405 -14.16 -6.10 16.75
N TRP A 406 -13.07 -6.72 16.31
CA TRP A 406 -13.08 -7.70 15.23
C TRP A 406 -12.08 -8.84 15.48
N SER A 407 -12.25 -9.95 14.77
CA SER A 407 -11.22 -11.00 14.71
C SER A 407 -10.33 -10.82 13.48
N PRO A 408 -9.02 -11.17 13.55
CA PRO A 408 -8.17 -11.22 12.38
C PRO A 408 -8.79 -12.06 11.24
N PRO A 409 -8.53 -11.72 9.96
CA PRO A 409 -8.99 -12.49 8.82
C PRO A 409 -8.45 -13.92 8.87
N SER A 410 -9.24 -14.88 8.37
CA SER A 410 -8.79 -16.27 8.26
C SER A 410 -7.60 -16.43 7.30
N GLY A 411 -6.86 -17.51 7.46
CA GLY A 411 -5.70 -17.84 6.64
C GLY A 411 -4.41 -17.78 7.46
N GLN A 412 -3.29 -17.62 6.77
CA GLN A 412 -1.94 -17.75 7.33
C GLN A 412 -1.15 -16.43 7.30
N VAL A 413 -1.85 -15.30 7.14
CA VAL A 413 -1.23 -13.98 7.25
C VAL A 413 -0.97 -13.69 8.73
N PRO A 414 0.29 -13.43 9.16
CA PRO A 414 0.56 -13.10 10.55
C PRO A 414 -0.15 -11.81 10.97
N GLU A 415 -0.66 -11.76 12.20
CA GLU A 415 -1.43 -10.60 12.70
C GLU A 415 -0.61 -9.31 12.69
N HIS A 416 0.67 -9.38 13.08
CA HIS A 416 1.60 -8.23 13.03
C HIS A 416 1.91 -7.73 11.61
N CYS A 417 1.53 -8.49 10.58
CA CYS A 417 1.65 -8.09 9.18
C CYS A 417 0.37 -7.44 8.64
N LEU A 418 -0.71 -7.34 9.41
CA LEU A 418 -1.96 -6.77 8.94
C LEU A 418 -2.08 -5.29 9.33
N GLU A 419 -2.55 -4.49 8.39
CA GLU A 419 -3.13 -3.18 8.63
C GLU A 419 -4.62 -3.21 8.26
N TYR A 420 -5.42 -2.37 8.91
CA TYR A 420 -6.86 -2.35 8.73
C TYR A 420 -7.32 -0.99 8.22
N GLU A 421 -8.34 -0.98 7.37
CA GLU A 421 -9.07 0.23 7.01
C GLU A 421 -10.51 0.08 7.49
N VAL A 422 -10.97 1.05 8.28
CA VAL A 422 -12.33 1.14 8.77
C VAL A 422 -13.02 2.26 7.99
N GLU A 423 -14.18 1.95 7.44
CA GLU A 423 -15.10 2.95 6.90
C GLU A 423 -16.30 3.06 7.82
N SER A 424 -16.58 4.29 8.26
CA SER A 424 -17.78 4.65 9.01
C SER A 424 -18.72 5.46 8.12
N SER A 425 -20.01 5.15 8.21
CA SER A 425 -21.11 5.94 7.65
C SER A 425 -22.03 6.34 8.80
N THR A 426 -22.16 7.64 9.04
CA THR A 426 -23.01 8.19 10.09
C THR A 426 -24.16 8.97 9.47
N MET A 427 -25.39 8.59 9.83
CA MET A 427 -26.60 9.35 9.56
C MET A 427 -26.82 10.35 10.69
N MET A 428 -26.81 11.64 10.35
CA MET A 428 -27.18 12.70 11.28
C MET A 428 -28.70 12.89 11.37
N GLU A 429 -29.16 13.50 12.46
CA GLU A 429 -30.59 13.86 12.65
C GLU A 429 -31.14 14.77 11.54
N ASN A 430 -30.30 15.61 10.94
CA ASN A 430 -30.68 16.49 9.82
C ASN A 430 -30.82 15.74 8.47
N GLY A 431 -30.67 14.41 8.45
CA GLY A 431 -30.76 13.57 7.26
C GLY A 431 -29.51 13.57 6.37
N LYS A 432 -28.43 14.24 6.78
CA LYS A 432 -27.14 14.21 6.08
C LYS A 432 -26.36 12.94 6.45
N GLU A 433 -25.85 12.24 5.45
CA GLU A 433 -24.92 11.13 5.63
C GLU A 433 -23.47 11.65 5.56
N GLU A 434 -22.66 11.32 6.56
CA GLU A 434 -21.22 11.57 6.55
C GLU A 434 -20.46 10.25 6.51
N GLN A 435 -19.50 10.17 5.59
CA GLN A 435 -18.63 9.02 5.43
C GLN A 435 -17.19 9.39 5.74
N GLU A 436 -16.53 8.56 6.54
CA GLU A 436 -15.14 8.73 6.91
C GLU A 436 -14.38 7.41 6.72
N ARG A 437 -13.11 7.51 6.32
CA ARG A 437 -12.21 6.37 6.20
C ARG A 437 -10.96 6.62 7.01
N MET A 438 -10.57 5.62 7.78
CA MET A 438 -9.37 5.65 8.58
C MET A 438 -8.57 4.38 8.40
N VAL A 439 -7.25 4.51 8.26
CA VAL A 439 -6.32 3.39 8.23
C VAL A 439 -5.70 3.26 9.61
N LEU A 440 -5.85 2.08 10.20
CA LEU A 440 -5.33 1.72 11.51
C LEU A 440 -4.09 0.84 11.35
N GLN A 441 -2.98 1.30 11.90
CA GLN A 441 -1.68 0.61 11.85
C GLN A 441 -1.16 0.39 13.27
N ASN A 442 -0.33 -0.64 13.46
CA ASN A 442 0.34 -0.96 14.73
C ASN A 442 -0.64 -1.10 15.92
N LEU A 443 -1.81 -1.66 15.66
CA LEU A 443 -2.81 -1.99 16.68
C LEU A 443 -2.26 -3.08 17.60
N ALA A 444 -2.27 -2.84 18.92
CA ALA A 444 -1.92 -3.85 19.92
C ALA A 444 -3.01 -4.94 20.02
N ASP A 445 -4.27 -4.54 19.88
CA ASP A 445 -5.45 -5.41 19.90
C ASP A 445 -6.33 -5.10 18.68
N THR A 446 -7.13 -6.07 18.22
CA THR A 446 -8.12 -5.90 17.15
C THR A 446 -9.38 -5.16 17.62
N SER A 447 -9.16 -3.99 18.22
CA SER A 447 -10.22 -3.10 18.69
C SER A 447 -9.90 -1.63 18.45
N TYR A 448 -10.92 -0.81 18.26
CA TYR A 448 -10.78 0.62 18.04
C TYR A 448 -11.92 1.40 18.70
N GLY A 449 -11.55 2.44 19.46
CA GLY A 449 -12.49 3.37 20.09
C GLY A 449 -12.87 4.48 19.12
N VAL A 450 -14.18 4.67 18.93
CA VAL A 450 -14.77 5.70 18.07
C VAL A 450 -15.52 6.69 18.95
N PRO A 451 -15.13 7.98 18.97
CA PRO A 451 -15.87 9.00 19.69
C PRO A 451 -17.30 9.11 19.17
N ARG A 452 -18.29 9.16 20.06
CA ARG A 452 -19.69 9.34 19.68
C ARG A 452 -19.90 10.79 19.21
N GLN A 453 -20.43 10.97 18.00
CA GLN A 453 -20.88 12.29 17.54
C GLN A 453 -22.22 12.64 18.18
N ALA A 454 -22.33 13.83 18.76
CA ALA A 454 -23.47 14.27 19.58
C ALA A 454 -24.83 14.30 18.84
N GLU A 455 -24.84 14.29 17.50
CA GLU A 455 -26.05 14.38 16.65
C GLU A 455 -26.23 13.15 15.73
N SER A 456 -25.59 12.02 16.07
CA SER A 456 -25.64 10.79 15.26
C SER A 456 -26.89 9.95 15.58
N GLN A 457 -27.73 9.69 14.58
CA GLN A 457 -28.91 8.82 14.69
C GLN A 457 -28.55 7.34 14.53
N LYS A 458 -27.66 7.05 13.57
CA LYS A 458 -27.20 5.69 13.26
C LYS A 458 -25.79 5.75 12.67
N THR A 459 -24.88 4.96 13.21
CA THR A 459 -23.53 4.82 12.65
C THR A 459 -23.29 3.37 12.26
N CYS A 460 -22.82 3.16 11.04
CA CYS A 460 -22.51 1.88 10.44
C CYS A 460 -21.02 1.79 10.11
N PHE A 461 -20.44 0.61 10.34
CA PHE A 461 -19.03 0.34 10.13
C PHE A 461 -18.83 -0.85 9.20
N ARG A 462 -17.82 -0.78 8.35
CA ARG A 462 -17.23 -1.94 7.67
C ARG A 462 -15.71 -1.83 7.72
N ILE A 463 -15.06 -2.97 7.71
CA ILE A 463 -13.60 -3.07 7.88
C ILE A 463 -13.02 -4.00 6.81
N ARG A 464 -11.80 -3.69 6.36
CA ARG A 464 -11.00 -4.56 5.51
C ARG A 464 -9.55 -4.53 5.95
N SER A 465 -8.78 -5.52 5.52
CA SER A 465 -7.37 -5.66 5.90
C SER A 465 -6.46 -5.76 4.68
N LYS A 466 -5.21 -5.34 4.85
CA LYS A 466 -4.14 -5.47 3.86
C LYS A 466 -2.83 -5.85 4.57
N VAL A 467 -1.89 -6.45 3.85
CA VAL A 467 -0.54 -6.64 4.38
C VAL A 467 0.19 -5.29 4.47
N ASN A 468 0.71 -4.98 5.65
CA ASN A 468 1.39 -3.72 5.92
C ASN A 468 2.78 -3.64 5.25
N THR A 469 3.32 -2.42 5.21
CA THR A 469 4.58 -2.09 4.51
C THR A 469 5.82 -2.75 5.11
N TYR A 470 5.73 -3.24 6.36
CA TYR A 470 6.84 -3.96 7.00
C TYR A 470 7.00 -5.37 6.44
N CYS A 471 5.89 -6.03 6.11
CA CYS A 471 5.89 -7.41 5.62
C CYS A 471 5.87 -7.53 4.09
N ALA A 472 5.40 -6.51 3.37
CA ALA A 472 5.40 -6.47 1.92
C ALA A 472 5.48 -5.02 1.42
N ASP A 473 6.11 -4.79 0.26
CA ASP A 473 6.18 -3.44 -0.31
C ASP A 473 4.87 -3.06 -1.01
N GLU A 474 4.13 -4.06 -1.52
CA GLU A 474 2.81 -3.92 -2.11
C GLU A 474 1.85 -4.99 -1.56
N GLY A 475 0.56 -4.88 -1.90
CA GLY A 475 -0.42 -5.89 -1.50
C GLY A 475 -1.84 -5.50 -1.86
N PHE A 476 -2.75 -6.47 -1.76
CA PHE A 476 -4.16 -6.29 -2.06
C PHE A 476 -4.98 -6.09 -0.80
N TRP A 477 -5.94 -5.17 -0.86
CA TRP A 477 -6.99 -5.08 0.13
C TRP A 477 -7.88 -6.33 0.07
N SER A 478 -8.26 -6.85 1.24
CA SER A 478 -9.35 -7.82 1.35
C SER A 478 -10.65 -7.19 0.83
N ASN A 479 -11.64 -8.03 0.56
CA ASN A 479 -12.99 -7.49 0.38
C ASN A 479 -13.46 -6.90 1.72
N TRP A 480 -14.38 -5.94 1.65
CA TRP A 480 -15.02 -5.37 2.83
C TRP A 480 -15.78 -6.43 3.62
N SER A 481 -15.74 -6.31 4.95
CA SER A 481 -16.59 -7.07 5.85
C SER A 481 -18.06 -6.71 5.68
N GLN A 482 -18.93 -7.49 6.31
CA GLN A 482 -20.35 -7.14 6.44
C GLN A 482 -20.50 -5.86 7.27
N THR A 483 -21.38 -4.97 6.81
CA THR A 483 -21.68 -3.73 7.52
C THR A 483 -22.38 -4.01 8.86
N LYS A 484 -21.94 -3.36 9.93
CA LYS A 484 -22.53 -3.45 11.27
C LYS A 484 -22.84 -2.07 11.80
N CYS A 485 -24.06 -1.88 12.30
CA CYS A 485 -24.54 -0.59 12.74
C CYS A 485 -24.85 -0.59 14.24
N THR A 486 -24.84 0.59 14.84
CA THR A 486 -25.41 0.83 16.17
C THR A 486 -26.89 0.46 16.20
N ALA A 487 -27.41 0.11 17.38
CA ALA A 487 -28.85 -0.12 17.54
C ALA A 487 -29.64 1.10 17.08
N ASP A 488 -30.78 0.88 16.44
CA ASP A 488 -31.65 1.99 16.03
C ASP A 488 -32.13 2.72 17.29
N THR A 489 -31.85 4.02 17.36
CA THR A 489 -32.54 4.88 18.31
C THR A 489 -33.99 4.90 17.85
N GLU A 490 -34.84 4.02 18.41
CA GLU A 490 -36.29 4.15 18.26
C GLU A 490 -36.64 5.55 18.76
N THR A 491 -36.84 6.49 17.84
CA THR A 491 -37.64 7.66 18.11
C THR A 491 -38.94 7.12 18.66
N GLN A 492 -39.20 7.33 19.95
CA GLN A 492 -40.53 7.15 20.52
C GLN A 492 -41.45 8.09 19.74
N ASP A 493 -42.01 7.61 18.63
CA ASP A 493 -43.17 8.19 18.01
C ASP A 493 -44.27 8.09 19.05
N ILE A 494 -44.47 9.18 19.81
CA ILE A 494 -45.60 9.32 20.72
C ILE A 494 -46.83 9.09 19.83
N PRO A 495 -47.55 7.97 19.97
CA PRO A 495 -48.44 7.60 18.89
C PRO A 495 -49.58 8.62 18.83
N THR A 496 -50.04 8.91 17.63
CA THR A 496 -51.03 9.95 17.33
C THR A 496 -52.35 9.77 18.11
N TRP A 497 -52.67 8.54 18.54
CA TRP A 497 -53.81 8.22 19.42
C TRP A 497 -53.82 8.97 20.76
N LYS A 498 -52.67 9.35 21.34
CA LYS A 498 -52.62 10.10 22.61
C LYS A 498 -53.09 11.54 22.40
N TYR A 499 -52.73 12.15 21.27
CA TYR A 499 -53.23 13.47 20.86
C TYR A 499 -54.72 13.42 20.48
N LEU A 500 -55.15 12.39 19.75
CA LEU A 500 -56.58 12.19 19.46
C LEU A 500 -57.42 12.02 20.73
N GLY A 501 -56.91 11.27 21.72
CA GLY A 501 -57.57 11.10 23.02
C GLY A 501 -57.72 12.42 23.77
N LEU A 502 -56.67 13.25 23.78
CA LEU A 502 -56.70 14.55 24.45
C LEU A 502 -57.69 15.51 23.77
N VAL A 503 -57.67 15.57 22.43
CA VAL A 503 -58.63 16.38 21.65
C VAL A 503 -60.07 15.88 21.86
N GLY A 504 -60.27 14.56 21.90
CA GLY A 504 -61.57 13.95 22.19
C GLY A 504 -62.12 14.37 23.56
N LEU A 505 -61.29 14.35 24.61
CA LEU A 505 -61.69 14.79 25.96
C LEU A 505 -62.05 16.28 25.99
N VAL A 506 -61.32 17.13 25.27
CA VAL A 506 -61.63 18.57 25.17
C VAL A 506 -62.97 18.79 24.45
N VAL A 507 -63.23 18.06 23.35
CA VAL A 507 -64.50 18.16 22.61
C VAL A 507 -65.68 17.68 23.46
N ILE A 508 -65.52 16.59 24.22
CA ILE A 508 -66.54 16.09 25.16
C ILE A 508 -66.79 17.12 26.27
N GLY A 509 -65.73 17.74 26.80
CA GLY A 509 -65.84 18.82 27.78
C GLY A 509 -66.62 20.02 27.24
N ILE A 510 -66.31 20.47 26.02
CA ILE A 510 -67.02 21.58 25.36
C ILE A 510 -68.49 21.22 25.11
N ALA A 511 -68.78 20.01 24.61
CA ALA A 511 -70.14 19.54 24.40
C ALA A 511 -70.94 19.48 25.71
N GLY A 512 -70.31 19.01 26.80
CA GLY A 512 -70.91 18.99 28.14
C GLY A 512 -71.27 20.39 28.63
N VAL A 513 -70.39 21.38 28.44
CA VAL A 513 -70.66 22.78 28.79
C VAL A 513 -71.79 23.36 27.94
N ILE A 514 -71.83 23.07 26.64
CA ILE A 514 -72.92 23.53 25.75
C ILE A 514 -74.26 22.92 26.19
N ILE A 515 -74.31 21.63 26.49
CA ILE A 515 -75.52 20.95 26.97
C ILE A 515 -75.96 21.53 28.32
N LEU A 516 -75.03 21.79 29.23
CA LEU A 516 -75.32 22.44 30.51
C LEU A 516 -75.92 23.84 30.27
N CYS A 517 -75.31 24.66 29.43
CA CYS A 517 -75.82 25.99 29.08
C CYS A 517 -77.22 25.93 28.44
N LEU A 518 -77.47 24.98 27.54
CA LEU A 518 -78.79 24.77 26.92
C LEU A 518 -79.82 24.30 27.95
N SER A 519 -79.45 23.39 28.86
CA SER A 519 -80.33 22.92 29.93
C SER A 519 -80.71 24.05 30.90
N LEU A 520 -79.75 24.90 31.26
CA LEU A 520 -79.97 26.09 32.09
C LEU A 520 -80.83 27.13 31.35
N TRP A 521 -80.65 27.28 30.03
CA TRP A 521 -81.48 28.16 29.21
C TRP A 521 -82.92 27.67 29.11
N ILE A 522 -83.13 26.36 28.94
CA ILE A 522 -84.46 25.72 28.94
C ILE A 522 -85.10 25.84 30.33
N LEU A 523 -84.36 25.56 31.41
CA LEU A 523 -84.84 25.72 32.78
C LEU A 523 -85.22 27.18 33.07
N ARG A 524 -84.43 28.16 32.59
CA ARG A 524 -84.79 29.58 32.68
C ARG A 524 -86.08 29.89 31.93
N LYS A 525 -86.27 29.35 30.71
CA LYS A 525 -87.54 29.50 29.98
C LYS A 525 -88.73 28.85 30.68
N ILE A 526 -88.55 27.67 31.28
CA ILE A 526 -89.60 26.97 32.05
C ILE A 526 -89.93 27.73 33.33
N CYS A 527 -88.93 28.24 34.06
CA CYS A 527 -89.13 29.06 35.26
C CYS A 527 -89.83 30.39 34.94
N ILE A 528 -89.49 31.06 33.84
CA ILE A 528 -90.19 32.27 33.38
C ILE A 528 -91.66 31.94 33.05
N LYS A 529 -91.92 30.81 32.37
CA LYS A 529 -93.29 30.37 32.07
C LYS A 529 -94.08 29.94 33.32
N LYS A 530 -93.39 29.49 34.39
CA LYS A 530 -93.99 29.10 35.68
C LYS A 530 -94.27 30.31 36.58
N ILE A 531 -93.45 31.38 36.52
CA ILE A 531 -93.71 32.67 37.18
C ILE A 531 -94.95 33.34 36.56
N SER A 532 -95.04 33.38 35.22
CA SER A 532 -96.23 33.89 34.51
C SER A 532 -97.54 33.18 34.89
N LYS A 533 -97.51 31.86 35.16
CA LYS A 533 -98.69 31.12 35.63
C LYS A 533 -99.04 31.37 37.11
N LYS A 534 -98.05 31.69 37.96
CA LYS A 534 -98.28 32.04 39.37
C LYS A 534 -98.92 33.43 39.52
N ASP A 535 -98.54 34.39 38.68
CA ASP A 535 -99.10 35.75 38.71
C ASP A 535 -100.59 35.78 38.30
N VAL A 536 -100.99 34.91 37.36
CA VAL A 536 -102.40 34.72 36.96
C VAL A 536 -103.23 34.04 38.05
N LEU A 537 -102.64 33.10 38.81
CA LEU A 537 -103.34 32.42 39.91
C LEU A 537 -103.47 33.33 41.15
N TYR A 538 -102.48 34.17 41.41
CA TYR A 538 -102.49 35.13 42.53
C TYR A 538 -103.51 36.26 42.32
N THR A 539 -103.71 36.71 41.08
CA THR A 539 -104.75 37.70 40.75
C THR A 539 -106.16 37.14 40.90
N LEU A 540 -106.42 35.90 40.45
CA LEU A 540 -107.71 35.21 40.66
C LEU A 540 -107.99 34.86 42.13
N TYR A 541 -106.95 34.58 42.93
CA TYR A 541 -107.10 34.37 44.37
C TYR A 541 -107.43 35.67 45.12
N LYS A 542 -106.79 36.78 44.76
CA LYS A 542 -107.02 38.10 45.38
C LYS A 542 -108.41 38.67 45.06
N GLU A 543 -108.92 38.43 43.86
CA GLU A 543 -110.28 38.80 43.46
C GLU A 543 -111.34 38.04 44.28
N LYS A 544 -111.11 36.76 44.56
CA LYS A 544 -112.03 35.90 45.33
C LYS A 544 -112.04 36.17 46.84
N VAL A 545 -110.92 36.63 47.40
CA VAL A 545 -110.79 36.98 48.84
C VAL A 545 -111.43 38.34 49.16
N ASN A 546 -111.50 39.26 48.19
CA ASN A 546 -112.12 40.58 48.40
C ASN A 546 -113.66 40.59 48.31
N GLU A 547 -114.30 39.50 47.86
CA GLU A 547 -115.78 39.39 47.83
C GLU A 547 -116.41 38.77 49.09
N THR A 548 -115.63 38.27 50.07
CA THR A 548 -116.17 37.46 51.19
C THR A 548 -115.74 37.86 52.60
N MET A 549 -115.49 39.15 52.88
CA MET A 549 -115.29 39.61 54.26
C MET A 549 -116.25 40.74 54.67
N PRO A 550 -117.28 40.46 55.50
CA PRO A 550 -118.08 41.48 56.16
C PRO A 550 -117.36 42.08 57.36
N THR A 551 -117.55 43.38 57.48
CA THR A 551 -117.41 44.30 58.61
C THR A 551 -117.62 43.65 59.99
N ILE A 552 -116.78 44.00 60.97
CA ILE A 552 -117.18 44.55 62.30
C ILE A 552 -115.95 44.73 63.22
N LEU A 553 -115.72 46.00 63.55
CA LEU A 553 -115.14 46.58 64.78
C LEU A 553 -113.61 46.60 64.97
N SER A 554 -113.05 47.75 64.57
CA SER A 554 -112.12 48.54 65.39
C SER A 554 -112.86 49.15 66.61
N PRO A 555 -112.24 49.96 67.50
CA PRO A 555 -110.84 50.38 67.63
C PRO A 555 -110.32 50.30 69.10
N ILE A 556 -109.07 50.73 69.34
CA ILE A 556 -108.69 51.83 70.25
C ILE A 556 -107.33 51.62 70.98
N PHE A 557 -106.52 52.70 70.86
CA PHE A 557 -105.41 53.21 71.69
C PHE A 557 -103.93 52.82 71.44
N LYS A 558 -103.26 53.86 70.88
CA LYS A 558 -101.87 54.34 70.95
C LYS A 558 -100.80 53.71 70.07
#